data_AF-C8N981-F1
#
_entry.id   AF-C8N981-F1
#
_cell.length_a   1.000
_cell.length_b   1.000
_cell.length_c   1.000
_cell.angle_alpha   90.00
_cell.angle_beta   90.00
_cell.angle_gamma   90.00
#
_symmetry.space_group_name_H-M   'P 1'
#
loop_
_entity.id
_entity.type
_entity.pdbx_description
1 polymer ?
#
loop_
_entity_poly.entity_id
_entity_poly.type
_entity_poly.pdbx_seq_one_letter_code
_entity_poly.pdbx_strand_id
1 'polypeptide(L)'
;QGQAAVAEAQAGVKQAQAQADTAASADADMAIRSPLTARVEYRLVEPGTVIGAGSRVISLLDPADVSMNVFLPNATVGGLRVGDEARLVLDGIDAVFPAQVSFIASEAQFTPKAVETADEREKLVFRVKLKVPAEVAQRYDRLLKGGMTGDGYVRRDSSQAWPLALEVRLP
;
A
#
# COMPACT_ATOMS: atom_id res chain seq x y z
N GLN A 1 -0.57 -61.82 -2.05
CA GLN A 1 -0.98 -61.20 -3.32
C GLN A 1 -2.04 -60.10 -3.15
N GLY A 2 -2.97 -60.19 -2.19
CA GLY A 2 -4.01 -59.16 -1.99
C GLY A 2 -3.53 -57.75 -1.56
N GLN A 3 -2.45 -57.64 -0.77
CA GLN A 3 -1.92 -56.33 -0.34
C GLN A 3 -1.40 -55.47 -1.50
N ALA A 4 -0.80 -56.09 -2.52
CA ALA A 4 -0.32 -55.39 -3.71
C ALA A 4 -1.49 -54.84 -4.55
N ALA A 5 -2.53 -55.64 -4.75
CA ALA A 5 -3.74 -55.20 -5.47
C ALA A 5 -4.48 -54.06 -4.74
N VAL A 6 -4.55 -54.09 -3.40
CA VAL A 6 -5.13 -53.00 -2.62
C VAL A 6 -4.28 -51.73 -2.74
N ALA A 7 -2.95 -51.85 -2.66
CA ALA A 7 -2.05 -50.70 -2.81
C ALA A 7 -2.15 -50.07 -4.21
N GLU A 8 -2.26 -50.90 -5.26
CA GLU A 8 -2.45 -50.44 -6.64
C GLU A 8 -3.80 -49.72 -6.82
N ALA A 9 -4.90 -50.29 -6.31
CA ALA A 9 -6.20 -49.64 -6.34
C ALA A 9 -6.19 -48.29 -5.58
N GLN A 10 -5.52 -48.22 -4.44
CA GLN A 10 -5.33 -46.97 -3.69
C GLN A 10 -4.50 -45.94 -4.45
N ALA A 11 -3.44 -46.37 -5.14
CA ALA A 11 -2.64 -45.51 -6.01
C ALA A 11 -3.48 -44.97 -7.18
N GLY A 12 -4.31 -45.81 -7.80
CA GLY A 12 -5.24 -45.41 -8.85
C GLY A 12 -6.26 -44.38 -8.37
N VAL A 13 -6.84 -44.56 -7.18
CA VAL A 13 -7.74 -43.57 -6.56
C VAL A 13 -7.00 -42.24 -6.31
N LYS A 14 -5.80 -42.28 -5.76
CA LYS A 14 -4.99 -41.07 -5.52
C LYS A 14 -4.66 -40.34 -6.82
N GLN A 15 -4.33 -41.07 -7.89
CA GLN A 15 -4.06 -40.49 -9.20
C GLN A 15 -5.30 -39.82 -9.80
N ALA A 16 -6.46 -40.49 -9.74
CA ALA A 16 -7.72 -39.93 -10.22
C ALA A 16 -8.12 -38.68 -9.42
N GLN A 17 -7.92 -38.70 -8.10
CA GLN A 17 -8.17 -37.54 -7.24
C GLN A 17 -7.26 -36.36 -7.61
N ALA A 18 -5.95 -36.59 -7.79
CA ALA A 18 -5.03 -35.53 -8.19
C ALA A 18 -5.38 -34.90 -9.55
N GLN A 19 -5.90 -35.71 -10.50
CA GLN A 19 -6.39 -35.21 -11.78
C GLN A 19 -7.65 -34.34 -11.60
N ALA A 20 -8.58 -34.77 -10.76
CA ALA A 20 -9.78 -33.98 -10.43
C ALA A 20 -9.41 -32.65 -9.76
N ASP A 21 -8.48 -32.67 -8.80
CA ASP A 21 -8.02 -31.48 -8.08
C ASP A 21 -7.31 -30.49 -9.03
N THR A 22 -6.54 -31.00 -10.00
CA THR A 22 -5.91 -30.18 -11.04
C THR A 22 -6.95 -29.51 -11.93
N ALA A 23 -7.97 -30.25 -12.38
CA ALA A 23 -9.05 -29.71 -13.20
C ALA A 23 -9.88 -28.66 -12.43
N ALA A 24 -10.17 -28.92 -11.15
CA ALA A 24 -10.88 -27.98 -10.29
C ALA A 24 -10.09 -26.69 -10.05
N SER A 25 -8.76 -26.78 -9.90
CA SER A 25 -7.89 -25.61 -9.79
C SER A 25 -7.90 -24.77 -11.07
N ALA A 26 -7.82 -25.44 -12.23
CA ALA A 26 -7.87 -24.77 -13.53
C ALA A 26 -9.21 -24.05 -13.78
N ASP A 27 -10.33 -24.64 -13.36
CA ASP A 27 -11.66 -24.00 -13.44
C ASP A 27 -11.76 -22.78 -12.50
N ALA A 28 -11.26 -22.90 -11.26
CA ALA A 28 -11.23 -21.79 -10.32
C ALA A 28 -10.42 -20.60 -10.86
N ASP A 29 -9.30 -20.85 -11.53
CA ASP A 29 -8.44 -19.83 -12.14
C ASP A 29 -9.11 -19.09 -13.31
N MET A 30 -10.18 -19.64 -13.93
CA MET A 30 -10.95 -18.95 -14.97
C MET A 30 -11.80 -17.81 -14.42
N ALA A 31 -12.10 -17.81 -13.12
CA ALA A 31 -12.87 -16.78 -12.45
C ALA A 31 -11.95 -15.80 -11.70
N ILE A 32 -11.55 -14.72 -12.37
CA ILE A 32 -10.72 -13.68 -11.74
C ILE A 32 -11.56 -12.90 -10.71
N ARG A 33 -11.16 -12.98 -9.44
CA ARG A 33 -11.82 -12.29 -8.31
C ARG A 33 -10.90 -11.24 -7.72
N SER A 34 -11.49 -10.14 -7.23
CA SER A 34 -10.73 -9.16 -6.46
C SER A 34 -10.34 -9.74 -5.10
N PRO A 35 -9.08 -9.60 -4.66
CA PRO A 35 -8.63 -10.05 -3.33
C PRO A 35 -9.05 -9.11 -2.19
N LEU A 36 -9.48 -7.88 -2.50
CA LEU A 36 -9.98 -6.92 -1.51
C LEU A 36 -11.18 -6.12 -2.03
N THR A 37 -11.88 -5.45 -1.12
CA THR A 37 -12.87 -4.43 -1.48
C THR A 37 -12.14 -3.18 -1.97
N ALA A 38 -12.24 -2.91 -3.27
CA ALA A 38 -11.51 -1.81 -3.91
C ALA A 38 -12.38 -1.11 -4.95
N ARG A 39 -11.99 0.11 -5.32
CA ARG A 39 -12.53 0.80 -6.49
C ARG A 39 -11.75 0.39 -7.73
N VAL A 40 -12.47 0.08 -8.80
CA VAL A 40 -11.85 -0.11 -10.12
C VAL A 40 -11.38 1.25 -10.63
N GLU A 41 -10.08 1.39 -10.82
CA GLU A 41 -9.47 2.61 -11.36
C GLU A 41 -9.41 2.54 -12.89
N TYR A 42 -8.91 1.42 -13.42
CA TYR A 42 -8.80 1.17 -14.86
C TYR A 42 -9.19 -0.25 -15.21
N ARG A 43 -9.90 -0.40 -16.32
CA ARG A 43 -10.03 -1.68 -17.02
C ARG A 43 -8.97 -1.69 -18.13
N LEU A 44 -8.02 -2.62 -18.03
CA LEU A 44 -6.88 -2.71 -18.95
C LEU A 44 -7.17 -3.58 -20.17
N VAL A 45 -8.19 -4.44 -20.07
CA VAL A 45 -8.59 -5.40 -21.10
C VAL A 45 -10.10 -5.38 -21.28
N GLU A 46 -10.57 -5.50 -22.51
CA GLU A 46 -12.00 -5.57 -22.81
C GLU A 46 -12.44 -7.01 -23.11
N PRO A 47 -13.73 -7.34 -22.94
CA PRO A 47 -14.27 -8.64 -23.32
C PRO A 47 -13.92 -9.00 -24.78
N GLY A 48 -13.46 -10.23 -24.99
CA GLY A 48 -12.99 -10.71 -26.29
C GLY A 48 -11.49 -10.51 -26.56
N THR A 49 -10.77 -9.83 -25.67
CA THR A 49 -9.31 -9.69 -25.78
C THR A 49 -8.62 -11.01 -25.45
N VAL A 50 -7.70 -11.45 -26.31
CA VAL A 50 -6.80 -12.57 -26.01
C VAL A 50 -5.59 -12.05 -25.26
N ILE A 51 -5.32 -12.62 -24.08
CA ILE A 51 -4.22 -12.19 -23.21
C ILE A 51 -3.33 -13.38 -22.83
N GLY A 52 -2.06 -13.10 -22.53
CA GLY A 52 -1.14 -14.11 -22.03
C GLY A 52 -1.34 -14.37 -20.53
N ALA A 53 -0.85 -15.51 -20.03
CA ALA A 53 -0.85 -15.83 -18.61
C ALA A 53 -0.09 -14.74 -17.81
N GLY A 54 -0.66 -14.34 -16.67
CA GLY A 54 -0.09 -13.29 -15.81
C GLY A 54 -0.31 -11.85 -16.31
N SER A 55 -1.09 -11.65 -17.38
CA SER A 55 -1.43 -10.30 -17.86
C SER A 55 -2.29 -9.55 -16.83
N ARG A 56 -2.06 -8.24 -16.71
CA ARG A 56 -2.88 -7.36 -15.86
C ARG A 56 -4.20 -7.06 -16.55
N VAL A 57 -5.32 -7.26 -15.85
CA VAL A 57 -6.66 -7.07 -16.42
C VAL A 57 -7.38 -5.84 -15.86
N ILE A 58 -7.20 -5.55 -14.58
CA ILE A 58 -7.88 -4.47 -13.85
C ILE A 58 -6.88 -3.82 -12.89
N SER A 59 -6.88 -2.48 -12.83
CA SER A 59 -6.24 -1.71 -11.76
C SER A 59 -7.26 -1.43 -10.66
N LEU A 60 -6.88 -1.72 -9.42
CA LEU A 60 -7.73 -1.56 -8.23
C LEU A 60 -7.08 -0.56 -7.28
N LEU A 61 -7.90 0.35 -6.75
CA LEU A 61 -7.51 1.32 -5.73
C LEU A 61 -8.21 0.96 -4.40
N ASP A 62 -7.42 0.70 -3.35
CA ASP A 62 -7.93 0.49 -1.99
C ASP A 62 -8.26 1.83 -1.32
N PRO A 63 -9.54 2.14 -1.04
CA PRO A 63 -9.93 3.38 -0.37
C PRO A 63 -9.49 3.45 1.11
N ALA A 64 -9.08 2.32 1.70
CA ALA A 64 -8.63 2.23 3.08
C ALA A 64 -7.11 2.44 3.24
N ASP A 65 -6.32 2.29 2.17
CA ASP A 65 -4.85 2.47 2.20
C ASP A 65 -4.44 3.85 1.67
N VAL A 66 -4.91 4.91 2.34
CA VAL A 66 -4.53 6.28 2.01
C VAL A 66 -3.24 6.67 2.73
N SER A 67 -2.28 7.19 1.96
CA SER A 67 -1.00 7.62 2.49
C SER A 67 -0.36 8.74 1.68
N MET A 68 0.54 9.47 2.31
CA MET A 68 1.35 10.52 1.72
C MET A 68 2.83 10.24 1.94
N ASN A 69 3.63 10.41 0.90
CA ASN A 69 5.08 10.37 1.03
C ASN A 69 5.59 11.76 1.37
N VAL A 70 6.36 11.87 2.46
CA VAL A 70 7.14 13.06 2.79
C VAL A 70 8.62 12.74 2.75
N PHE A 71 9.43 13.76 2.50
CA PHE A 71 10.87 13.63 2.37
C PHE A 71 11.52 14.43 3.48
N LEU A 72 12.11 13.74 4.45
CA LEU A 72 12.67 14.34 5.65
C LEU A 72 14.20 14.23 5.66
N PRO A 73 14.93 15.25 6.11
CA PRO A 73 16.39 15.17 6.26
C PRO A 73 16.79 14.09 7.27
N ASN A 74 18.00 13.53 7.11
CA ASN A 74 18.56 12.51 7.99
C ASN A 74 18.46 12.88 9.49
N ALA A 75 18.74 14.14 9.84
CA ALA A 75 18.72 14.64 11.22
C ALA A 75 17.34 14.55 11.88
N THR A 76 16.26 14.59 11.10
CA THR A 76 14.88 14.41 11.59
C THR A 76 14.52 12.92 11.66
N VAL A 77 14.94 12.15 10.66
CA VAL A 77 14.60 10.73 10.51
C VAL A 77 15.21 9.89 11.62
N GLY A 78 16.43 10.20 12.08
CA GLY A 78 17.12 9.43 13.12
C GLY A 78 16.39 9.35 14.47
N GLY A 79 15.47 10.29 14.75
CA GLY A 79 14.62 10.28 15.95
C GLY A 79 13.22 9.71 15.73
N LEU A 80 12.82 9.49 14.48
CA LEU A 80 11.46 9.08 14.11
C LEU A 80 11.32 7.55 14.13
N ARG A 81 10.17 7.06 14.57
CA ARG A 81 9.84 5.64 14.63
C ARG A 81 8.56 5.35 13.84
N VAL A 82 8.45 4.12 13.33
CA VAL A 82 7.19 3.62 12.80
C VAL A 82 6.16 3.57 13.94
N GLY A 83 4.96 4.07 13.67
CA GLY A 83 3.89 4.26 14.65
C GLY A 83 3.82 5.68 15.22
N ASP A 84 4.83 6.52 15.00
CA ASP A 84 4.79 7.91 15.51
C ASP A 84 3.64 8.70 14.88
N GLU A 85 3.06 9.59 15.69
CA GLU A 85 1.98 10.46 15.25
C GLU A 85 2.42 11.46 14.18
N ALA A 86 1.54 11.67 13.21
CA ALA A 86 1.69 12.64 12.16
C ALA A 86 0.38 13.38 11.88
N ARG A 87 0.48 14.47 11.11
CA ARG A 87 -0.65 15.28 10.62
C ARG A 87 -0.49 15.52 9.14
N LEU A 88 -1.60 15.48 8.41
CA LEU A 88 -1.65 15.85 6.99
C LEU A 88 -2.56 17.07 6.84
N VAL A 89 -2.06 18.08 6.15
CA VAL A 89 -2.83 19.23 5.69
C VAL A 89 -2.78 19.20 4.18
N LEU A 90 -3.94 19.03 3.55
CA LEU A 90 -4.03 18.83 2.11
C LEU A 90 -4.40 20.14 1.42
N ASP A 91 -3.77 20.41 0.28
CA ASP A 91 -4.03 21.62 -0.47
C ASP A 91 -5.49 21.68 -0.93
N GLY A 92 -6.15 22.83 -0.72
CA GLY A 92 -7.54 23.04 -1.10
C GLY A 92 -8.58 22.43 -0.16
N ILE A 93 -8.17 21.84 0.97
CA ILE A 93 -9.08 21.34 2.00
C ILE A 93 -8.70 21.99 3.34
N ASP A 94 -9.63 22.75 3.91
CA ASP A 94 -9.44 23.34 5.23
C ASP A 94 -9.68 22.30 6.34
N ALA A 95 -8.78 21.32 6.45
CA ALA A 95 -8.84 20.22 7.41
C ALA A 95 -7.45 19.70 7.77
N VAL A 96 -7.34 19.10 8.95
CA VAL A 96 -6.12 18.44 9.44
C VAL A 96 -6.46 16.98 9.71
N PHE A 97 -5.90 16.09 8.90
CA PHE A 97 -6.13 14.66 9.01
C PHE A 97 -5.11 14.03 9.98
N PRO A 98 -5.55 13.11 10.86
CA PRO A 98 -4.63 12.32 11.64
C PRO A 98 -3.89 11.34 10.73
N ALA A 99 -2.60 11.16 10.98
CA ALA A 99 -1.80 10.15 10.31
C ALA A 99 -0.79 9.53 11.29
N GLN A 100 -0.17 8.44 10.85
CA GLN A 100 0.92 7.78 11.55
C GLN A 100 2.04 7.44 10.58
N VAL A 101 3.27 7.42 11.07
CA VAL A 101 4.43 6.95 10.30
C VAL A 101 4.28 5.44 10.07
N SER A 102 4.04 5.03 8.82
CA SER A 102 3.86 3.62 8.46
C SER A 102 5.13 2.99 7.89
N PHE A 103 6.03 3.80 7.35
CA PHE A 103 7.27 3.33 6.74
C PHE A 103 8.31 4.45 6.71
N ILE A 104 9.57 4.07 6.95
CA ILE A 104 10.75 4.93 6.82
C ILE A 104 11.72 4.19 5.89
N ALA A 105 12.16 4.85 4.81
CA ALA A 105 13.13 4.26 3.90
C ALA A 105 14.47 4.02 4.59
N SER A 106 15.10 2.86 4.32
CA SER A 106 16.47 2.55 4.77
C SER A 106 17.54 3.26 3.95
N GLU A 107 17.20 3.64 2.72
CA GLU A 107 18.11 4.31 1.79
C GLU A 107 17.67 5.76 1.58
N ALA A 108 18.64 6.67 1.58
CA ALA A 108 18.41 8.05 1.23
C ALA A 108 18.09 8.18 -0.26
N GLN A 109 17.13 9.02 -0.59
CA GLN A 109 16.81 9.39 -1.96
C GLN A 109 17.37 10.79 -2.23
N PHE A 110 17.92 11.00 -3.41
CA PHE A 110 18.37 12.32 -3.82
C PHE A 110 17.15 13.22 -4.07
N THR A 111 17.13 14.41 -3.46
CA THR A 111 16.31 15.50 -4.01
C THR A 111 16.80 15.81 -5.42
N PRO A 112 15.94 15.89 -6.45
CA PRO A 112 16.35 15.98 -7.86
C PRO A 112 17.06 17.27 -8.31
N LYS A 113 17.79 17.97 -7.43
CA LYS A 113 18.73 19.04 -7.82
C LYS A 113 20.17 18.53 -7.67
N ALA A 114 20.94 18.66 -8.76
CA ALA A 114 22.32 18.19 -8.92
C ALA A 114 23.27 18.71 -7.84
N VAL A 115 24.33 17.94 -7.60
CA VAL A 115 25.16 18.01 -6.41
C VAL A 115 26.64 17.72 -6.77
N GLU A 116 27.55 18.64 -6.42
CA GLU A 116 29.01 18.61 -6.69
C GLU A 116 29.94 18.83 -5.46
N THR A 117 29.47 19.04 -4.22
CA THR A 117 30.37 19.33 -3.05
C THR A 117 29.97 18.75 -1.68
N ALA A 118 30.91 18.71 -0.72
CA ALA A 118 30.81 18.01 0.57
C ALA A 118 29.68 18.45 1.53
N ASP A 119 29.02 19.59 1.30
CA ASP A 119 27.81 20.04 2.03
C ASP A 119 26.55 19.20 1.70
N GLU A 120 26.67 18.19 0.85
CA GLU A 120 25.55 17.46 0.25
C GLU A 120 25.00 16.29 1.07
N ARG A 121 25.68 15.92 2.16
CA ARG A 121 25.08 14.98 3.14
C ARG A 121 23.84 15.57 3.83
N GLU A 122 23.70 16.89 3.88
CA GLU A 122 22.50 17.57 4.37
C GLU A 122 21.32 17.54 3.38
N LYS A 123 21.58 17.20 2.10
CA LYS A 123 20.56 17.08 1.05
C LYS A 123 20.01 15.65 0.89
N LEU A 124 20.51 14.71 1.67
CA LEU A 124 19.97 13.35 1.73
C LEU A 124 18.63 13.38 2.46
N VAL A 125 17.57 13.13 1.70
CA VAL A 125 16.21 13.01 2.24
C VAL A 125 15.79 11.56 2.26
N PHE A 126 15.07 11.17 3.29
CA PHE A 126 14.49 9.84 3.37
C PHE A 126 13.00 9.94 3.14
N ARG A 127 12.49 9.00 2.33
CA ARG A 127 11.06 8.86 2.12
C ARG A 127 10.42 8.28 3.38
N VAL A 128 9.47 9.00 3.94
CA VAL A 128 8.63 8.57 5.05
C VAL A 128 7.19 8.51 4.57
N LYS A 129 6.52 7.38 4.78
CA LYS A 129 5.11 7.17 4.39
C LYS A 129 4.22 7.46 5.59
N LEU A 130 3.43 8.53 5.50
CA LEU A 130 2.43 8.88 6.50
C LEU A 130 1.10 8.28 6.08
N LYS A 131 0.53 7.41 6.91
CA LYS A 131 -0.72 6.70 6.62
C LYS A 131 -1.87 7.26 7.46
N VAL A 132 -2.99 7.52 6.80
CA VAL A 132 -4.25 7.92 7.45
C VAL A 132 -4.90 6.67 8.05
N PRO A 133 -5.50 6.74 9.26
CA PRO A 133 -6.29 5.63 9.80
C PRO A 133 -7.37 5.16 8.83
N ALA A 134 -7.55 3.85 8.69
CA ALA A 134 -8.43 3.27 7.69
C ALA A 134 -9.88 3.77 7.81
N GLU A 135 -10.36 3.98 9.04
CA GLU A 135 -11.70 4.47 9.34
C GLU A 135 -11.92 5.90 8.83
N VAL A 136 -10.88 6.74 8.94
CA VAL A 136 -10.90 8.12 8.41
C VAL A 136 -10.78 8.10 6.89
N ALA A 137 -9.87 7.29 6.36
CA ALA A 137 -9.68 7.13 4.91
C ALA A 137 -10.97 6.71 4.21
N GLN A 138 -11.65 5.67 4.72
CA GLN A 138 -12.92 5.18 4.18
C GLN A 138 -14.04 6.21 4.30
N ARG A 139 -14.14 6.93 5.43
CA ARG A 139 -15.17 7.97 5.64
C ARG A 139 -15.05 9.09 4.62
N TYR A 140 -13.83 9.50 4.30
CA TYR A 140 -13.54 10.62 3.41
C TYR A 140 -13.01 10.18 2.04
N ASP A 141 -13.31 8.95 1.61
CA ASP A 141 -12.79 8.34 0.37
C ASP A 141 -12.98 9.21 -0.88
N ARG A 142 -14.15 9.87 -1.01
CA ARG A 142 -14.43 10.76 -2.16
C ARG A 142 -13.64 12.06 -2.12
N LEU A 143 -13.20 12.47 -0.93
CA LEU A 143 -12.40 13.67 -0.73
C LEU A 143 -10.91 13.36 -0.88
N LEU A 144 -10.45 12.24 -0.30
CA LEU A 144 -9.05 11.81 -0.28
C LEU A 144 -8.65 11.09 -1.57
N LYS A 145 -8.34 11.86 -2.62
CA LYS A 145 -7.95 11.32 -3.93
C LYS A 145 -6.45 11.10 -4.04
N GLY A 146 -6.06 10.12 -4.86
CA GLY A 146 -4.67 9.95 -5.27
C GLY A 146 -4.15 11.19 -6.01
N GLY A 147 -2.89 11.55 -5.74
CA GLY A 147 -2.22 12.68 -6.40
C GLY A 147 -2.46 14.06 -5.78
N MET A 148 -3.26 14.16 -4.71
CA MET A 148 -3.36 15.41 -3.94
C MET A 148 -2.01 15.78 -3.32
N THR A 149 -1.73 17.08 -3.31
CA THR A 149 -0.56 17.67 -2.67
C THR A 149 -0.94 18.25 -1.31
N GLY A 150 0.07 18.49 -0.48
CA GLY A 150 -0.11 19.05 0.85
C GLY A 150 1.12 18.86 1.70
N ASP A 151 1.00 19.31 2.95
CA ASP A 151 2.06 19.26 3.94
C ASP A 151 1.83 18.12 4.94
N GLY A 152 2.92 17.42 5.24
CA GLY A 152 2.94 16.35 6.24
C GLY A 152 3.85 16.70 7.39
N TYR A 153 3.29 16.71 8.58
CA TYR A 153 3.99 17.03 9.81
C TYR A 153 4.21 15.77 10.62
N VAL A 154 5.45 15.53 11.04
CA VAL A 154 5.79 14.45 11.97
C VAL A 154 6.11 15.02 13.33
N ARG A 155 5.74 14.30 14.38
CA ARG A 155 6.04 14.71 15.74
C ARG A 155 7.46 14.31 16.11
N ARG A 156 8.33 15.29 16.37
CA ARG A 156 9.71 15.04 16.83
C ARG A 156 9.77 14.65 18.31
N ASP A 157 8.86 15.19 19.12
CA ASP A 157 8.81 15.01 20.56
C ASP A 157 7.38 14.69 20.99
N SER A 158 7.15 13.46 21.45
CA SER A 158 5.84 12.98 21.88
C SER A 158 5.39 13.57 23.22
N SER A 159 6.25 14.29 23.95
CA SER A 159 5.89 14.99 25.19
C SER A 159 5.22 16.34 24.95
N GLN A 160 5.46 16.98 23.79
CA GLN A 160 4.91 18.30 23.46
C GLN A 160 3.63 18.18 22.65
N ALA A 161 2.54 18.82 23.10
CA ALA A 161 1.27 18.81 22.38
C ALA A 161 1.41 19.40 20.97
N TRP A 162 0.51 18.99 20.07
CA TRP A 162 0.42 19.60 18.75
C TRP A 162 0.04 21.08 18.87
N PRO A 163 0.60 21.97 18.02
CA PRO A 163 0.10 23.34 17.92
C PRO A 163 -1.38 23.36 17.53
N LEU A 164 -2.13 24.38 17.98
CA LEU A 164 -3.56 24.53 17.68
C LEU A 164 -3.88 24.42 16.18
N ALA A 165 -3.00 24.93 15.31
CA ALA A 165 -3.15 24.86 13.86
C ALA A 165 -3.08 23.43 13.28
N LEU A 166 -2.51 22.48 14.02
CA LEU A 166 -2.31 21.07 13.63
C LEU A 166 -3.13 20.11 14.50
N GLU A 167 -4.08 20.63 15.28
CA GLU A 167 -5.08 19.80 15.92
C GLU A 167 -5.97 19.15 14.87
N VAL A 168 -6.34 17.89 15.11
CA VAL A 168 -7.15 17.12 14.16
C VAL A 168 -8.50 17.81 14.00
N ARG A 169 -8.80 18.18 12.76
CA ARG A 169 -10.07 18.78 12.36
C ARG A 169 -10.48 18.15 11.05
N LEU A 170 -11.43 17.24 11.14
CA LEU A 170 -11.96 16.55 9.97
C LEU A 170 -13.10 17.38 9.35
N PRO A 171 -13.29 17.33 8.01
CA PRO A 171 -14.41 18.00 7.34
C PRO A 171 -15.78 17.51 7.78
#